data_AF-A0A7K8B160-F1
#
_entry.id   AF-A0A7K8B160-F1
#
_cell.length_a   1.000
_cell.length_b   1.000
_cell.length_c   1.000
_cell.angle_alpha   90.00
_cell.angle_beta   90.00
_cell.angle_gamma   90.00
#
_symmetry.space_group_name_H-M   'P 1'
#
loop_
_entity.id
_entity.type
_entity.pdbx_description
1 polymer ?
#
loop_
_entity_poly.entity_id
_entity_poly.type
_entity_poly.pdbx_seq_one_letter_code
_entity_poly.pdbx_strand_id
1 'polypeptide(L)'
;MDPLFWPSETNSFRRFTPESLAAIEERIAKKKNEQVKVKGKNKDQGVEEDKRTPQLDLKICKTLPSLYGDIPAELVGEPLEDFDPYYGDHKTFMVINKGRTIFRFTATPALCIFGPFNPVRKTAIKILIHS
;
A
#
# COMPACT_ATOMS: atom_id res chain seq x y z
N MET A 1 -28.85 5.06 -3.19
CA MET A 1 -27.84 5.10 -2.11
C MET A 1 -27.89 3.73 -1.48
N ASP A 2 -27.14 2.79 -2.07
CA ASP A 2 -27.13 1.39 -1.64
C ASP A 2 -25.88 1.14 -0.79
N PRO A 3 -26.00 0.57 0.42
CA PRO A 3 -24.87 0.35 1.30
C PRO A 3 -23.99 -0.79 0.77
N LEU A 4 -22.70 -0.51 0.59
CA LEU A 4 -21.60 -1.48 0.73
C LEU A 4 -21.69 -2.76 -0.12
N PHE A 5 -22.09 -2.67 -1.39
CA PHE A 5 -21.79 -3.73 -2.34
C PHE A 5 -20.36 -3.53 -2.86
N TRP A 6 -19.38 -4.07 -2.14
CA TRP A 6 -18.10 -4.39 -2.77
C TRP A 6 -18.44 -5.47 -3.81
N PRO A 7 -18.23 -5.24 -5.11
CA PRO A 7 -18.40 -6.32 -6.08
C PRO A 7 -17.49 -7.44 -5.58
N SER A 8 -18.03 -8.65 -5.54
CA SER A 8 -17.31 -9.88 -5.21
C SER A 8 -16.27 -10.20 -6.29
N GLU A 9 -15.34 -9.29 -6.52
CA GLU A 9 -13.99 -9.63 -6.90
C GLU A 9 -13.35 -10.09 -5.60
N THR A 10 -13.13 -11.39 -5.49
CA THR A 10 -12.20 -12.00 -4.55
C THR A 10 -11.10 -11.00 -4.17
N ASN A 11 -11.07 -10.52 -2.92
CA ASN A 11 -9.95 -9.74 -2.36
C ASN A 11 -8.71 -10.64 -2.41
N SER A 12 -8.12 -10.72 -3.60
CA SER A 12 -7.00 -11.56 -3.94
C SER A 12 -5.79 -10.74 -3.59
N PHE A 13 -5.08 -11.16 -2.54
CA PHE A 13 -3.77 -10.61 -2.22
C PHE A 13 -2.93 -10.57 -3.50
N ARG A 14 -2.61 -9.37 -3.99
CA ARG A 14 -1.80 -9.17 -5.19
C ARG A 14 -0.36 -8.96 -4.80
N ARG A 15 0.56 -9.60 -5.54
CA ARG A 15 1.99 -9.35 -5.37
C ARG A 15 2.29 -7.91 -5.77
N PHE A 16 3.14 -7.25 -4.99
CA PHE A 16 3.68 -5.96 -5.37
C PHE A 16 4.73 -6.15 -6.46
N THR A 17 4.48 -5.60 -7.65
CA THR A 17 5.35 -5.74 -8.82
C THR A 17 5.90 -4.38 -9.28
N PRO A 18 6.89 -4.34 -10.19
CA PRO A 18 7.34 -3.09 -10.79
C PRO A 18 6.19 -2.28 -11.42
N GLU A 19 5.20 -2.95 -11.99
CA GLU A 19 3.98 -2.34 -12.53
C GLU A 19 3.14 -1.68 -11.43
N SER A 20 2.99 -2.34 -10.27
CA SER A 20 2.33 -1.75 -9.09
C SER A 20 3.00 -0.45 -8.66
N LEU A 21 4.34 -0.43 -8.62
CA LEU A 21 5.11 0.76 -8.26
C LEU A 21 4.96 1.87 -9.32
N ALA A 22 5.04 1.52 -10.60
CA ALA A 22 4.86 2.49 -11.68
C ALA A 22 3.46 3.13 -11.64
N ALA A 23 2.42 2.35 -11.39
CA ALA A 23 1.05 2.86 -11.26
C ALA A 23 0.89 3.83 -10.08
N ILE A 24 1.52 3.55 -8.94
CA ILE A 24 1.57 4.47 -7.80
C ILE A 24 2.30 5.77 -8.18
N GLU A 25 3.45 5.66 -8.85
CA GLU A 25 4.23 6.81 -9.28
C GLU A 25 3.46 7.70 -10.25
N GLU A 26 2.73 7.11 -11.18
CA GLU A 26 1.85 7.83 -12.11
C GLU A 26 0.74 8.58 -11.35
N ARG A 27 0.05 7.93 -10.40
CA ARG A 27 -0.99 8.58 -9.59
C ARG A 27 -0.43 9.75 -8.79
N ILE A 28 0.73 9.59 -8.14
CA ILE A 28 1.42 10.66 -7.41
C ILE A 28 1.78 11.82 -8.35
N ALA A 29 2.33 11.53 -9.53
CA ALA A 29 2.70 12.56 -10.51
C ALA A 29 1.47 13.32 -11.03
N LYS A 30 0.37 12.62 -11.32
CA LYS A 30 -0.90 13.20 -11.74
C LYS A 30 -1.45 14.14 -10.66
N LYS A 31 -1.53 13.68 -9.41
CA LYS A 31 -1.96 14.51 -8.26
C LYS A 31 -1.11 15.76 -8.10
N LYS A 32 0.22 15.64 -8.20
CA LYS A 32 1.14 16.78 -8.11
C LYS A 32 0.87 17.79 -9.23
N ASN A 33 0.66 17.32 -10.47
CA ASN A 33 0.36 18.19 -11.60
C ASN A 33 -0.99 18.91 -11.46
N GLU A 34 -2.01 18.22 -10.94
CA GLU A 34 -3.32 18.81 -10.64
C GLU A 34 -3.21 19.90 -9.56
N GLN A 35 -2.46 19.65 -8.48
CA GLN A 35 -2.21 20.65 -7.45
C GLN A 35 -1.48 21.90 -7.97
N VAL A 36 -0.49 21.71 -8.85
CA VAL A 36 0.21 22.84 -9.50
C VAL A 36 -0.74 23.65 -10.37
N LYS A 37 -1.61 22.99 -11.16
CA LYS A 37 -2.63 23.65 -11.99
C LYS A 37 -3.65 24.44 -11.15
N VAL A 38 -4.08 23.89 -10.01
CA VAL A 38 -5.05 24.56 -9.12
C VAL A 38 -4.40 25.74 -8.41
N LYS A 39 -3.18 25.61 -7.87
CA LYS A 39 -2.43 26.73 -7.26
C LYS A 39 -2.11 27.84 -8.25
N GLY A 40 -1.90 27.52 -9.52
CA GLY A 40 -1.70 28.50 -10.59
C GLY A 40 -2.96 29.28 -10.96
N LYS A 41 -4.17 28.73 -10.70
CA LYS A 41 -5.46 29.33 -11.06
C LYS A 41 -6.18 30.00 -9.89
N ASN A 42 -6.03 29.49 -8.66
CA ASN A 42 -6.62 30.03 -7.43
C ASN A 42 -5.50 30.34 -6.43
N LYS A 43 -5.15 31.63 -6.25
CA LYS A 43 -4.20 32.07 -5.22
C LYS A 43 -4.79 32.03 -3.79
N ASP A 44 -6.12 31.96 -3.64
CA ASP A 44 -6.79 32.26 -2.35
C ASP A 44 -7.68 31.14 -1.77
N GLN A 45 -7.74 29.95 -2.36
CA GLN A 45 -8.48 28.84 -1.76
C GLN A 45 -7.54 27.69 -1.41
N GLY A 46 -7.28 27.54 -0.10
CA GLY A 46 -6.62 26.37 0.45
C GLY A 46 -7.42 25.14 0.08
N VAL A 47 -6.87 24.33 -0.83
CA VAL A 47 -7.41 23.01 -1.12
C VAL A 47 -7.14 22.16 0.12
N GLU A 48 -8.16 21.95 0.94
CA GLU A 48 -8.19 20.88 1.93
C GLU A 48 -7.99 19.57 1.17
N GLU A 49 -6.76 19.08 1.11
CA GLU A 49 -6.52 17.68 0.78
C GLU A 49 -7.28 16.88 1.83
N ASP A 50 -8.28 16.12 1.40
CA ASP A 50 -8.94 15.10 2.23
C ASP A 50 -7.85 14.17 2.77
N LYS A 51 -7.36 14.47 3.98
CA LYS A 51 -6.37 13.68 4.69
C LYS A 51 -7.08 12.42 5.17
N ARG A 52 -7.24 11.48 4.23
CA ARG A 52 -7.65 10.12 4.54
C ARG A 52 -6.75 9.63 5.67
N THR A 53 -7.33 8.96 6.66
CA THR A 53 -6.57 8.31 7.71
C THR A 53 -6.51 6.81 7.40
N PRO A 54 -5.44 6.11 7.81
CA PRO A 54 -5.38 4.65 7.66
C PRO A 54 -6.58 3.99 8.34
N GLN A 55 -7.10 2.92 7.74
CA GLN A 55 -8.20 2.18 8.35
C GLN A 55 -7.77 1.56 9.69
N LEU A 56 -8.65 1.59 10.69
CA LEU A 56 -8.32 1.20 12.06
C LEU A 56 -7.95 -0.28 12.20
N ASP A 57 -8.64 -1.13 11.45
CA ASP A 57 -8.46 -2.58 11.36
C ASP A 57 -7.23 -2.98 10.55
N LEU A 58 -6.74 -2.08 9.70
CA LEU A 58 -5.52 -2.25 8.92
C LEU A 58 -4.32 -1.55 9.55
N LYS A 59 -4.30 -1.26 10.85
CA LYS A 59 -3.10 -0.67 11.48
C LYS A 59 -1.89 -1.62 11.44
N ILE A 60 -0.69 -1.04 11.41
CA ILE A 60 0.57 -1.80 11.46
C ILE A 60 0.63 -2.64 12.75
N CYS A 61 1.19 -3.85 12.66
CA CYS A 61 1.29 -4.81 13.74
C CYS A 61 -0.07 -5.27 14.31
N LYS A 62 -1.16 -5.12 13.55
CA LYS A 62 -2.44 -5.76 13.86
C LYS A 62 -2.63 -7.03 13.05
N THR A 63 -3.43 -7.93 13.61
CA THR A 63 -3.90 -9.13 12.91
C THR A 63 -4.91 -8.73 11.85
N LEU A 64 -4.68 -9.14 10.61
CA LEU A 64 -5.58 -8.91 9.49
C LEU A 64 -6.90 -9.66 9.71
N PRO A 65 -8.06 -8.96 9.77
CA PRO A 65 -9.36 -9.59 9.95
C PRO A 65 -9.66 -10.65 8.88
N SER A 66 -10.42 -11.68 9.27
CA SER A 66 -10.87 -12.75 8.36
C SER A 66 -11.75 -12.26 7.21
N LEU A 67 -12.40 -11.11 7.37
CA LEU A 67 -13.15 -10.37 6.35
C LEU A 67 -12.34 -10.15 5.06
N TYR A 68 -11.02 -9.97 5.15
CA TYR A 68 -10.16 -9.73 3.99
C TYR A 68 -9.81 -11.01 3.21
N GLY A 69 -10.37 -12.16 3.60
CA GLY A 69 -10.09 -13.45 3.00
C GLY A 69 -8.92 -14.17 3.66
N ASP A 70 -8.63 -15.37 3.15
CA ASP A 70 -7.51 -16.18 3.60
C ASP A 70 -6.28 -15.93 2.73
N ILE A 71 -5.12 -15.87 3.39
CA ILE A 71 -3.85 -15.59 2.71
C ILE A 71 -3.29 -16.92 2.17
N PRO A 72 -3.09 -17.05 0.85
CA PRO A 72 -2.38 -18.19 0.29
C PRO A 72 -0.99 -18.34 0.90
N ALA A 73 -0.56 -19.57 1.20
CA ALA A 73 0.74 -19.83 1.84
C ALA A 73 1.93 -19.25 1.04
N GLU A 74 1.81 -19.19 -0.30
CA GLU A 74 2.81 -18.61 -1.21
C GLU A 74 2.98 -17.10 -1.08
N LEU A 75 2.02 -16.40 -0.47
CA LEU A 75 2.02 -14.94 -0.32
C LEU A 75 2.46 -14.50 1.09
N VAL A 76 2.64 -15.45 2.01
CA VAL A 76 3.15 -15.17 3.34
C VAL A 76 4.60 -14.70 3.25
N GLY A 77 4.86 -13.50 3.77
CA GLY A 77 6.16 -12.86 3.72
C GLY A 77 6.57 -12.35 2.34
N GLU A 78 5.66 -12.38 1.35
CA GLU A 78 5.88 -11.72 0.07
C GLU A 78 5.45 -10.24 0.11
N PRO A 79 6.08 -9.36 -0.68
CA PRO A 79 5.58 -8.02 -0.93
C PRO A 79 4.21 -8.07 -1.63
N LEU A 80 3.22 -7.40 -1.04
CA LEU A 80 1.85 -7.32 -1.51
C LEU A 80 1.45 -5.86 -1.76
N GLU A 81 0.54 -5.67 -2.71
CA GLU A 81 -0.14 -4.39 -2.87
C GLU A 81 -0.96 -4.07 -1.60
N ASP A 82 -0.94 -2.80 -1.18
CA ASP A 82 -1.73 -2.35 -0.03
C ASP A 82 -3.16 -2.04 -0.51
N PHE A 83 -4.14 -2.70 0.10
CA PHE A 83 -5.55 -2.47 -0.22
C PHE A 83 -6.19 -1.40 0.67
N ASP A 84 -5.48 -0.87 1.69
CA ASP A 84 -5.95 0.31 2.40
C ASP A 84 -5.87 1.53 1.46
N PRO A 85 -7.01 2.18 1.13
CA PRO A 85 -7.03 3.32 0.21
C PRO A 85 -6.15 4.50 0.66
N TYR A 86 -5.81 4.58 1.95
CA TYR A 86 -4.84 5.54 2.47
C TYR A 86 -3.49 5.41 1.77
N TYR A 87 -3.00 4.18 1.57
CA TYR A 87 -1.69 3.93 0.94
C TYR A 87 -1.73 3.93 -0.58
N GLY A 88 -2.88 4.20 -1.21
CA GLY A 88 -3.05 4.16 -2.67
C GLY A 88 -2.09 5.06 -3.45
N ASP A 89 -1.67 6.18 -2.85
CA ASP A 89 -0.69 7.11 -3.44
C ASP A 89 0.60 7.19 -2.63
N HIS A 90 0.87 6.17 -1.83
CA HIS A 90 2.10 6.04 -1.08
C HIS A 90 2.99 5.01 -1.77
N LYS A 91 4.29 5.32 -1.88
CA LYS A 91 5.29 4.32 -2.27
C LYS A 91 5.49 3.35 -1.11
N THR A 92 4.53 2.46 -0.92
CA THR A 92 4.46 1.50 0.19
C THR A 92 4.00 0.14 -0.36
N PHE A 93 4.51 -0.93 0.24
CA PHE A 93 3.99 -2.27 0.04
C PHE A 93 3.71 -2.90 1.41
N MET A 94 2.73 -3.80 1.43
CA MET A 94 2.34 -4.55 2.62
C MET A 94 3.00 -5.92 2.62
N VAL A 95 3.29 -6.47 3.80
CA VAL A 95 3.75 -7.84 3.97
C VAL A 95 2.97 -8.45 5.14
N ILE A 96 2.58 -9.72 5.01
CA ILE A 96 1.83 -10.41 6.04
C ILE A 96 2.58 -11.68 6.48
N ASN A 97 2.68 -11.93 7.79
CA ASN A 97 3.28 -13.15 8.32
C ASN A 97 2.27 -14.30 8.49
N LYS A 98 2.74 -15.46 8.95
CA LYS A 98 1.88 -16.65 9.18
C LYS A 98 0.77 -16.38 10.20
N GLY A 99 1.04 -15.56 11.22
CA GLY A 99 0.07 -15.09 12.20
C GLY A 99 -0.88 -13.99 11.70
N ARG A 100 -0.99 -13.79 10.37
CA ARG A 100 -1.82 -12.75 9.74
C ARG A 100 -1.48 -11.31 10.17
N THR A 101 -0.28 -11.06 10.67
CA THR A 101 0.13 -9.72 11.16
C THR A 101 0.53 -8.82 9.99
N ILE A 102 -0.02 -7.61 9.94
CA ILE A 102 0.23 -6.62 8.88
C ILE A 102 1.52 -5.85 9.16
N PHE A 103 2.44 -5.86 8.19
CA PHE A 103 3.64 -5.03 8.15
C PHE A 103 3.63 -4.15 6.91
N ARG A 104 4.19 -2.94 7.00
CA ARG A 104 4.29 -2.01 5.87
C ARG A 104 5.70 -1.48 5.72
N PHE A 105 6.15 -1.44 4.49
CA PHE A 105 7.50 -1.00 4.15
C PHE A 105 7.44 -0.03 2.96
N THR A 106 8.38 0.92 2.92
CA THR A 106 8.44 1.87 1.80
C THR A 106 8.98 1.20 0.54
N ALA A 107 8.40 1.49 -0.62
CA ALA A 107 8.92 1.08 -1.91
C ALA A 107 10.07 1.98 -2.41
N THR A 108 10.53 2.92 -1.60
CA THR A 108 11.73 3.72 -1.89
C THR A 108 13.00 2.88 -1.73
N PRO A 109 14.04 3.10 -2.55
CA PRO A 109 15.34 2.44 -2.38
C PRO A 109 15.95 2.79 -1.02
N ALA A 110 16.22 1.78 -0.20
CA ALA A 110 16.98 1.95 1.03
C ALA A 110 18.48 2.03 0.70
N LEU A 111 19.21 2.94 1.37
CA LEU A 111 20.63 3.21 1.08
C LEU A 111 20.92 3.45 -0.42
N CYS A 112 19.93 3.99 -1.13
CA CYS A 112 19.95 4.22 -2.59
C CYS A 112 20.09 2.97 -3.49
N ILE A 113 20.28 1.76 -2.95
CA ILE A 113 20.55 0.53 -3.72
C ILE A 113 19.57 -0.62 -3.44
N PHE A 114 18.94 -0.66 -2.27
CA PHE A 114 18.03 -1.75 -1.87
C PHE A 114 16.57 -1.37 -2.14
N GLY A 115 16.17 -1.48 -3.41
CA GLY A 115 14.78 -1.32 -3.85
C GLY A 115 13.83 -2.39 -3.27
N PRO A 116 12.51 -2.22 -3.41
CA PRO A 116 11.49 -3.14 -2.88
C PRO A 116 11.59 -4.56 -3.48
N PHE A 117 12.15 -4.68 -4.68
CA PHE A 117 12.32 -5.97 -5.38
C PHE A 117 13.70 -6.61 -5.17
N ASN A 118 14.56 -6.02 -4.34
CA ASN A 118 15.89 -6.55 -4.09
C ASN A 118 15.81 -7.85 -3.25
N PRO A 119 16.42 -8.97 -3.70
CA PRO A 119 16.34 -10.25 -2.99
C PRO A 119 16.89 -10.19 -1.55
N VAL A 120 17.96 -9.44 -1.29
CA VAL A 120 18.53 -9.27 0.04
C VAL A 120 17.52 -8.59 0.96
N ARG A 121 16.89 -7.50 0.48
CA ARG A 121 15.85 -6.79 1.22
C ARG A 121 14.65 -7.69 1.50
N LYS A 122 14.20 -8.47 0.51
CA LYS A 122 13.10 -9.43 0.68
C LYS A 122 13.41 -10.47 1.77
N THR A 123 14.60 -11.07 1.73
CA THR A 123 15.04 -12.05 2.73
C THR A 123 15.14 -11.42 4.12
N ALA A 124 15.71 -10.22 4.24
CA ALA A 124 15.79 -9.52 5.52
C ALA A 124 14.40 -9.25 6.13
N ILE A 125 13.44 -8.82 5.30
CA ILE A 125 12.05 -8.61 5.73
C ILE A 125 11.42 -9.94 6.19
N LYS A 126 11.62 -11.04 5.45
CA LYS A 126 11.10 -12.36 5.84
C LYS A 126 11.63 -12.82 7.19
N ILE A 127 12.92 -12.58 7.47
CA ILE A 127 13.52 -12.89 8.78
C ILE A 127 12.92 -12.00 9.87
N LEU A 128 12.78 -10.69 9.60
CA LEU A 128 12.24 -9.71 10.56
C LEU A 128 10.82 -10.07 11.05
N ILE A 129 9.99 -10.64 10.18
CA ILE A 129 8.56 -10.90 10.47
C ILE A 129 8.26 -12.36 10.84
N HIS A 130 9.28 -13.20 11.02
CA HIS A 130 9.18 -14.67 11.13
C HIS A 130 8.52 -15.22 12.42
N SER A 131 7.86 -14.40 13.23
CA SER A 131 7.18 -14.85 14.46
C SER A 131 6.18 -16.00 14.25
#